data_AF-A0A1R2CCA5-F1
#
_entry.id   AF-A0A1R2CCA5-F1
#
_cell.length_a   1.000
_cell.length_b   1.000
_cell.length_c   1.000
_cell.angle_alpha   90.00
_cell.angle_beta   90.00
_cell.angle_gamma   90.00
#
_symmetry.space_group_name_H-M   'P 1'
#
loop_
_entity.id
_entity.type
_entity.pdbx_description
1 polymer ?
#
loop_
_entity_poly.entity_id
_entity_poly.type
_entity_poly.pdbx_seq_one_letter_code
_entity_poly.pdbx_strand_id
1 'polypeptide(L)'
;MGIVNSKPTDPEVIIAREHRSEHLQEQRSRRHKLFSSMVKRVISTSNKTSIIDQIPGDIFFLILEFLTPDLPTLLSVSAKWHVKIYELIDSAFNSIETQFAIVHSNLLCFKKSYTDFTQMTVSNIKGIRIDRVIVAEVLPYLNGKTLKIRYNYRHSHYTYYQKAEYKLDCQGNNKRIIWAHRDECKFHGEDGKKAFTQQIPLVNTKTNIELAINWYNLSGNINLDSIQWQTPIIQDTKEIINNLQLSPKFPRGPQDDSDGITKKLYLYNVSRHCELELSQTEWYDAKYYLKPSQVYDYDFFYPFLKLVSSEFAGVDVTVSRNTYKAERVGIVPDSVNRIGIMIEVLEKDMEITQEVKRMGLVYDRHKPVELFVGDTFVLYISRGG
;
A
#
# COMPACT_ATOMS: atom_id res chain seq x y z
N MET A 1 1.64 -24.00 33.60
CA MET A 1 1.29 -22.66 34.10
C MET A 1 1.09 -21.78 32.88
N GLY A 2 -0.17 -21.47 32.54
CA GLY A 2 -0.46 -20.63 31.38
C GLY A 2 -0.03 -19.20 31.65
N ILE A 3 0.83 -18.66 30.81
CA ILE A 3 1.14 -17.23 30.81
C ILE A 3 -0.17 -16.53 30.45
N VAL A 4 -0.71 -15.76 31.39
CA VAL A 4 -1.92 -14.97 31.19
C VAL A 4 -1.54 -13.84 30.25
N ASN A 5 -2.23 -13.74 29.11
CA ASN A 5 -2.25 -12.58 28.23
C ASN A 5 -2.42 -11.31 29.10
N SER A 6 -1.32 -10.68 29.48
CA SER A 6 -1.38 -9.38 30.11
C SER A 6 -1.74 -8.43 28.99
N LYS A 7 -3.02 -8.04 28.96
CA LYS A 7 -3.37 -6.71 28.47
C LYS A 7 -2.31 -5.74 29.02
N PRO A 8 -1.99 -4.62 28.35
CA PRO A 8 -1.49 -3.48 29.09
C PRO A 8 -2.60 -3.12 30.08
N THR A 9 -2.62 -3.77 31.25
CA THR A 9 -3.55 -3.53 32.34
C THR A 9 -3.23 -2.23 33.03
N ASP A 10 -2.05 -1.68 32.75
CA ASP A 10 -1.63 -0.37 33.20
C ASP A 10 -2.39 0.72 32.41
N PRO A 11 -3.34 1.43 33.06
CA PRO A 11 -4.07 2.52 32.44
C PRO A 11 -3.12 3.63 31.93
N GLU A 12 -1.95 3.81 32.55
CA GLU A 12 -0.98 4.83 32.14
C GLU A 12 -0.43 4.54 30.74
N VAL A 13 -0.18 3.27 30.40
CA VAL A 13 0.30 2.88 29.06
C VAL A 13 -0.78 3.13 28.01
N ILE A 14 -2.05 2.88 28.34
CA ILE A 14 -3.18 3.15 27.44
C ILE A 14 -3.32 4.65 27.19
N ILE A 15 -3.33 5.46 28.26
CA ILE A 15 -3.42 6.92 28.18
C ILE A 15 -2.26 7.49 27.37
N ALA A 16 -1.03 7.02 27.62
CA ALA A 16 0.15 7.46 26.88
C ALA A 16 0.04 7.16 25.37
N ARG A 17 -0.49 5.98 24.99
CA ARG A 17 -0.72 5.63 23.58
C ARG A 17 -1.79 6.50 22.94
N GLU A 18 -2.88 6.78 23.65
CA GLU A 18 -3.95 7.66 23.18
C GLU A 18 -3.42 9.07 22.91
N HIS A 19 -2.73 9.67 23.88
CA HIS A 19 -2.10 10.99 23.72
C HIS A 19 -1.12 11.01 22.53
N ARG A 20 -0.37 9.92 22.31
CA ARG A 20 0.54 9.81 21.15
C ARG A 20 -0.20 9.76 19.83
N SER A 21 -1.33 9.06 19.77
CA SER A 21 -2.22 9.00 18.60
C SER A 21 -2.78 10.37 18.26
N GLU A 22 -3.30 11.08 19.28
CA GLU A 22 -3.81 12.45 19.14
C GLU A 22 -2.74 13.40 18.64
N HIS A 23 -1.53 13.32 19.20
CA HIS A 23 -0.40 14.13 18.75
C HIS A 23 -0.05 13.88 17.28
N LEU A 24 -0.03 12.63 16.82
CA LEU A 24 0.21 12.28 15.42
C LEU A 24 -0.89 12.83 14.49
N GLN A 25 -2.16 12.74 14.91
CA GLN A 25 -3.28 13.31 14.17
C GLN A 25 -3.19 14.84 14.10
N GLU A 26 -2.79 15.49 15.19
CA GLU A 26 -2.61 16.93 15.25
C GLU A 26 -1.48 17.38 14.32
N GLN A 27 -0.34 16.68 14.32
CA GLN A 27 0.75 16.95 13.38
C GLN A 27 0.31 16.83 11.92
N ARG A 28 -0.46 15.79 11.57
CA ARG A 28 -1.03 15.62 10.22
C ARG A 28 -1.95 16.79 9.86
N SER A 29 -2.83 17.18 10.77
CA SER A 29 -3.76 18.29 10.59
C SER A 29 -3.05 19.63 10.44
N ARG A 30 -2.00 19.88 11.23
CA ARG A 30 -1.16 21.08 11.15
C ARG A 30 -0.46 21.18 9.79
N ARG A 31 0.10 20.08 9.27
CA ARG A 31 0.73 20.05 7.93
C ARG A 31 -0.27 20.43 6.84
N HIS A 32 -1.49 19.90 6.90
CA HIS A 32 -2.54 20.24 5.94
C HIS A 32 -2.92 21.74 6.01
N LYS A 33 -3.11 22.28 7.22
CA LYS A 33 -3.40 23.72 7.41
C LYS A 33 -2.29 24.61 6.89
N LEU A 34 -1.03 24.25 7.14
CA LEU A 34 0.14 24.99 6.62
C LEU A 34 0.12 25.03 5.09
N PHE A 35 -0.09 23.88 4.44
CA PHE A 35 -0.23 23.81 2.98
C PHE A 35 -1.36 24.71 2.47
N SER A 36 -2.56 24.61 3.04
CA SER A 36 -3.71 25.46 2.63
C SER A 36 -3.42 26.95 2.81
N SER A 37 -2.74 27.34 3.90
CA SER A 37 -2.36 28.73 4.13
C SER A 37 -1.32 29.26 3.14
N MET A 38 -0.37 28.41 2.73
CA MET A 38 0.61 28.72 1.70
C MET A 38 -0.09 28.99 0.36
N VAL A 39 -1.02 28.13 -0.05
CA VAL A 39 -1.80 28.30 -1.29
C VAL A 39 -2.60 29.62 -1.25
N LYS A 40 -3.30 29.90 -0.15
CA LYS A 40 -4.05 31.15 0.02
C LYS A 40 -3.15 32.39 -0.09
N ARG A 41 -1.95 32.35 0.51
CA ARG A 41 -0.98 33.46 0.45
C ARG A 41 -0.54 33.73 -0.99
N VAL A 42 -0.27 32.68 -1.78
CA VAL A 42 0.12 32.82 -3.19
C VAL A 42 -0.97 33.52 -3.99
N ILE A 43 -2.22 33.07 -3.83
CA ILE A 43 -3.38 33.68 -4.49
C ILE A 43 -3.50 35.16 -4.12
N SER A 44 -3.32 35.52 -2.84
CA SER A 44 -3.43 36.91 -2.36
C SER A 44 -2.29 37.84 -2.78
N THR A 45 -1.13 37.31 -3.20
CA THR A 45 0.08 38.10 -3.53
C THR A 45 0.37 38.15 -5.03
N SER A 46 -0.56 37.71 -5.89
CA SER A 46 -0.35 37.56 -7.34
C SER A 46 -0.23 38.88 -8.12
N ASN A 47 -0.42 40.04 -7.49
CA ASN A 47 -0.45 41.36 -8.17
C ASN A 47 0.87 41.85 -8.79
N LYS A 48 1.98 41.11 -8.67
CA LYS A 48 3.22 41.39 -9.42
C LYS A 48 3.50 40.21 -10.36
N THR A 49 3.43 40.47 -11.67
CA THR A 49 3.86 39.55 -12.73
C THR A 49 5.33 39.22 -12.51
N SER A 50 5.59 37.99 -12.09
CA SER A 50 6.94 37.47 -11.96
C SER A 50 7.42 36.98 -13.32
N ILE A 51 8.74 36.94 -13.53
CA ILE A 51 9.35 36.38 -14.76
C ILE A 51 8.82 34.94 -15.01
N ILE A 52 8.50 34.22 -13.94
CA ILE A 52 7.94 32.87 -13.96
C ILE A 52 6.60 32.81 -14.71
N ASP A 53 5.76 33.84 -14.53
CA ASP A 53 4.44 33.91 -15.17
C ASP A 53 4.54 34.14 -16.68
N GLN A 54 5.71 34.58 -17.17
CA GLN A 54 5.98 34.85 -18.58
C GLN A 54 6.50 33.62 -19.34
N ILE A 55 6.93 32.56 -18.65
CA ILE A 55 7.46 31.37 -19.29
C ILE A 55 6.28 30.53 -19.84
N PRO A 56 6.25 30.21 -21.14
CA PRO A 56 5.24 29.32 -21.72
C PRO A 56 5.23 27.95 -21.02
N GLY A 57 4.04 27.37 -20.85
CA GLY A 57 3.86 26.12 -20.11
C GLY A 57 4.72 24.97 -20.65
N ASP A 58 4.78 24.80 -21.96
CA ASP A 58 5.55 23.72 -22.60
C ASP A 58 7.06 23.85 -22.35
N ILE A 59 7.59 25.08 -22.43
CA ILE A 59 9.00 25.35 -22.12
C ILE A 59 9.28 25.10 -20.63
N PHE A 60 8.37 25.53 -19.76
CA PHE A 60 8.52 25.29 -18.33
C PHE A 60 8.49 23.79 -18.02
N PHE A 61 7.59 23.03 -18.66
CA PHE A 61 7.51 21.59 -18.48
C PHE A 61 8.79 20.88 -18.94
N LEU A 62 9.37 21.28 -20.08
CA LEU A 62 10.69 20.79 -20.52
C LEU A 62 11.80 21.07 -19.51
N ILE A 63 11.79 22.25 -18.88
CA ILE A 63 12.72 22.58 -17.79
C ILE A 63 12.50 21.64 -16.60
N LEU A 64 11.24 21.37 -16.25
CA LEU A 64 10.91 20.44 -15.17
C LEU A 64 11.34 19.01 -15.48
N GLU A 65 11.16 18.53 -16.71
CA GLU A 65 11.62 17.20 -17.13
C GLU A 65 13.15 17.07 -17.07
N PHE A 66 13.87 18.15 -17.37
CA PHE A 66 15.33 18.17 -17.22
C PHE A 66 15.76 18.17 -15.74
N LEU A 67 15.04 18.91 -14.89
CA LEU A 67 15.34 19.08 -13.47
C LEU A 67 14.51 18.15 -12.55
N THR A 68 13.90 17.10 -13.10
CA THR A 68 13.04 16.18 -12.33
C THR A 68 13.69 15.63 -11.06
N PRO A 69 14.98 15.25 -11.04
CA PRO A 69 15.64 14.78 -9.82
C PRO A 69 15.65 15.83 -8.69
N ASP A 70 15.71 17.11 -9.05
CA ASP A 70 15.82 18.26 -8.15
C ASP A 70 14.45 18.89 -7.83
N LEU A 71 13.36 18.29 -8.29
CA LEU A 71 12.00 18.83 -8.14
C LEU A 71 11.62 19.15 -6.67
N PRO A 72 11.98 18.35 -5.64
CA PRO A 72 11.73 18.73 -4.24
C PRO A 72 12.42 20.02 -3.81
N THR A 73 13.63 20.26 -4.31
CA THR A 73 14.40 21.49 -4.04
C THR A 73 13.71 22.66 -4.74
N LEU A 74 13.29 22.46 -5.99
CA LEU A 74 12.53 23.44 -6.76
C LEU A 74 11.24 23.84 -6.05
N LEU A 75 10.46 22.87 -5.55
CA LEU A 75 9.23 23.12 -4.78
C LEU A 75 9.45 24.01 -3.54
N SER A 76 10.68 24.08 -3.03
CA SER A 76 11.05 24.87 -1.85
C SER A 76 11.52 26.30 -2.18
N VAL A 77 11.70 26.66 -3.46
CA VAL A 77 12.24 27.96 -3.89
C VAL A 77 11.32 29.11 -3.48
N SER A 78 10.03 29.01 -3.80
CA SER A 78 9.01 29.97 -3.37
C SER A 78 7.62 29.37 -3.47
N ALA A 79 6.66 29.94 -2.75
CA ALA A 79 5.28 29.47 -2.79
C ALA A 79 4.65 29.62 -4.20
N LYS A 80 5.04 30.64 -4.97
CA LYS A 80 4.61 30.78 -6.38
C LYS A 80 5.17 29.64 -7.26
N TRP A 81 6.45 29.32 -7.10
CA TRP A 81 7.10 28.24 -7.85
C TRP A 81 6.48 26.88 -7.52
N HIS A 82 6.19 26.64 -6.24
CA HIS A 82 5.47 25.47 -5.78
C HIS A 82 4.11 25.33 -6.48
N VAL A 83 3.25 26.36 -6.43
CA VAL A 83 1.93 26.32 -7.08
C VAL A 83 2.05 26.11 -8.60
N LYS A 84 2.94 26.84 -9.27
CA LYS A 84 3.12 26.75 -10.72
C LYS A 84 3.56 25.35 -11.19
N ILE A 85 4.46 24.70 -10.44
CA ILE A 85 4.85 23.31 -10.72
C ILE A 85 3.65 22.38 -10.67
N TYR A 86 2.86 22.45 -9.58
CA TYR A 86 1.70 21.57 -9.44
C TYR A 86 0.66 21.81 -10.54
N GLU A 87 0.37 23.08 -10.88
CA GLU A 87 -0.54 23.42 -11.99
C GLU A 87 -0.07 22.83 -13.33
N LEU A 88 1.23 22.88 -13.62
CA LEU A 88 1.78 22.32 -14.85
C LEU A 88 1.74 20.80 -14.87
N ILE A 89 2.05 20.15 -13.74
CA ILE A 89 1.92 18.69 -13.62
C ILE A 89 0.46 18.28 -13.77
N ASP A 90 -0.48 18.98 -13.13
CA ASP A 90 -1.92 18.73 -13.27
C ASP A 90 -2.36 18.85 -14.73
N SER A 91 -1.93 19.92 -15.42
CA SER A 91 -2.21 20.11 -16.85
C SER A 91 -1.63 19.00 -17.73
N ALA A 92 -0.41 18.55 -17.44
CA ALA A 92 0.26 17.49 -18.22
C ALA A 92 -0.42 16.13 -18.04
N PHE A 93 -0.94 15.82 -16.85
CA PHE A 93 -1.62 14.55 -16.57
C PHE A 93 -3.11 14.54 -16.93
N ASN A 94 -3.71 15.69 -17.24
CA ASN A 94 -5.15 15.81 -17.48
C ASN A 94 -5.65 14.88 -18.60
N SER A 95 -4.88 14.69 -19.68
CA SER A 95 -5.25 13.78 -20.78
C SER A 95 -5.30 12.31 -20.33
N ILE A 96 -4.32 11.88 -19.52
CA ILE A 96 -4.20 10.53 -18.98
C ILE A 96 -5.32 10.25 -17.97
N GLU A 97 -5.65 11.22 -17.13
CA GLU A 97 -6.74 11.13 -16.16
C GLU A 97 -8.11 11.10 -16.83
N THR A 98 -8.31 11.93 -17.84
CA THR A 98 -9.53 11.92 -18.66
C THR A 98 -9.67 10.58 -19.37
N GLN A 99 -8.59 10.04 -19.94
CA GLN A 99 -8.60 8.71 -20.55
C GLN A 99 -8.95 7.62 -19.51
N PHE A 100 -8.36 7.69 -18.30
CA PHE A 100 -8.71 6.76 -17.22
C PHE A 100 -10.20 6.82 -16.89
N ALA A 101 -10.74 8.01 -16.68
CA ALA A 101 -12.13 8.22 -16.31
C ALA A 101 -13.08 7.69 -17.40
N ILE A 102 -12.77 7.91 -18.67
CA ILE A 102 -13.58 7.41 -19.80
C ILE A 102 -13.52 5.88 -19.88
N VAL A 103 -12.31 5.31 -19.95
CA VAL A 103 -12.09 3.86 -20.16
C VAL A 103 -12.67 3.02 -19.01
N HIS A 104 -12.67 3.55 -17.80
CA HIS A 104 -13.10 2.82 -16.60
C HIS A 104 -14.43 3.30 -16.02
N SER A 105 -15.12 4.26 -16.65
CA SER A 105 -16.36 4.90 -16.16
C SER A 105 -17.46 3.93 -15.70
N ASN A 106 -17.58 2.77 -16.36
CA ASN A 106 -18.59 1.76 -16.03
C ASN A 106 -18.20 0.86 -14.84
N LEU A 107 -16.97 0.97 -14.34
CA LEU A 107 -16.39 0.10 -13.32
C LEU A 107 -15.89 0.89 -12.10
N LEU A 108 -15.40 2.10 -12.33
CA LEU A 108 -14.75 2.95 -11.34
C LEU A 108 -15.27 4.39 -11.49
N CYS A 109 -15.47 5.07 -10.36
CA CYS A 109 -15.76 6.49 -10.33
C CYS A 109 -14.48 7.25 -9.97
N PHE A 110 -13.92 8.00 -10.93
CA PHE A 110 -12.77 8.88 -10.66
C PHE A 110 -13.16 9.96 -9.65
N LYS A 111 -12.37 10.12 -8.58
CA LYS A 111 -12.62 11.12 -7.52
C LYS A 111 -11.68 12.30 -7.63
N LYS A 112 -10.38 12.01 -7.65
CA LYS A 112 -9.31 13.00 -7.65
C LYS A 112 -8.00 12.34 -8.04
N SER A 113 -6.99 13.18 -8.26
CA SER A 113 -5.62 12.76 -8.46
C SER A 113 -4.69 13.69 -7.68
N TYR A 114 -3.48 13.21 -7.40
CA TYR A 114 -2.45 14.02 -6.76
C TYR A 114 -1.05 13.51 -7.14
N THR A 115 -0.06 14.39 -7.05
CA THR A 115 1.34 14.02 -7.30
C THR A 115 1.99 13.60 -6.00
N ASP A 116 2.65 12.44 -6.03
CA ASP A 116 3.33 11.85 -4.87
C ASP A 116 4.84 11.78 -5.12
N PHE A 117 5.60 12.11 -4.08
CA PHE A 117 7.05 12.23 -4.10
C PHE A 117 7.62 11.23 -3.09
N THR A 118 8.14 10.11 -3.59
CA THR A 118 8.67 9.04 -2.75
C THR A 118 10.19 8.96 -2.89
N GLN A 119 10.92 9.05 -1.79
CA GLN A 119 12.35 8.74 -1.78
C GLN A 119 12.55 7.24 -1.98
N MET A 120 13.49 6.86 -2.83
CA MET A 120 13.83 5.46 -3.09
C MET A 120 15.33 5.22 -3.05
N THR A 121 15.69 4.02 -2.65
CA THR A 121 17.06 3.51 -2.72
C THR A 121 17.03 2.17 -3.42
N VAL A 122 17.76 2.03 -4.53
CA VAL A 122 17.91 0.75 -5.24
C VAL A 122 19.39 0.50 -5.40
N SER A 123 19.89 -0.62 -4.88
CA SER A 123 21.31 -0.99 -4.95
C SER A 123 22.25 0.13 -4.45
N ASN A 124 21.93 0.73 -3.30
CA ASN A 124 22.61 1.89 -2.70
C ASN A 124 22.55 3.21 -3.49
N ILE A 125 21.88 3.24 -4.64
CA ILE A 125 21.62 4.47 -5.39
C ILE A 125 20.36 5.10 -4.82
N LYS A 126 20.52 6.28 -4.21
CA LYS A 126 19.41 7.10 -3.74
C LYS A 126 18.84 7.92 -4.88
N GLY A 127 17.52 8.05 -4.92
CA GLY A 127 16.84 8.92 -5.85
C GLY A 127 15.41 9.20 -5.42
N ILE A 128 14.65 9.78 -6.34
CA ILE A 128 13.25 10.08 -6.14
C ILE A 128 12.40 9.37 -7.18
N ARG A 129 11.24 8.93 -6.73
CA ARG A 129 10.14 8.49 -7.58
C ARG A 129 9.02 9.50 -7.48
N ILE A 130 8.53 9.90 -8.65
CA ILE A 130 7.39 10.81 -8.76
C ILE A 130 6.30 10.04 -9.47
N ASP A 131 5.16 9.92 -8.81
CA ASP A 131 3.97 9.28 -9.36
C ASP A 131 2.82 10.29 -9.43
N ARG A 132 2.00 10.16 -10.47
CA ARG A 132 0.65 10.68 -10.47
C ARG A 132 -0.30 9.61 -9.94
N VAL A 133 -0.92 9.87 -8.81
CA VAL A 133 -1.79 8.93 -8.12
C VAL A 133 -3.24 9.25 -8.47
N ILE A 134 -3.93 8.29 -9.06
CA ILE A 134 -5.38 8.35 -9.30
C ILE A 134 -6.11 7.72 -8.12
N VAL A 135 -7.10 8.45 -7.60
CA VAL A 135 -8.04 7.97 -6.59
C VAL A 135 -9.39 7.70 -7.24
N ALA A 136 -9.90 6.49 -7.10
CA ALA A 136 -11.19 6.10 -7.66
C ALA A 136 -12.01 5.22 -6.71
N GLU A 137 -13.33 5.32 -6.78
CA GLU A 137 -14.27 4.46 -6.05
C GLU A 137 -14.66 3.25 -6.91
N VAL A 138 -14.77 2.08 -6.28
CA VAL A 138 -15.19 0.84 -6.96
C VAL A 138 -16.70 0.74 -7.01
N LEU A 139 -17.27 0.54 -8.22
CA LEU A 139 -18.71 0.46 -8.37
C LEU A 139 -19.29 -0.88 -7.88
N PRO A 140 -20.51 -0.91 -7.31
CA PRO A 140 -21.11 -2.11 -6.72
C PRO A 140 -21.24 -3.33 -7.63
N TYR A 141 -21.34 -3.12 -8.94
CA TYR A 141 -21.42 -4.20 -9.94
C TYR A 141 -20.19 -5.12 -9.91
N LEU A 142 -19.04 -4.65 -9.42
CA LEU A 142 -17.83 -5.45 -9.30
C LEU A 142 -17.83 -6.42 -8.12
N ASN A 143 -18.86 -6.43 -7.26
CA ASN A 143 -18.89 -7.35 -6.12
C ASN A 143 -18.71 -8.82 -6.54
N GLY A 144 -17.74 -9.50 -5.92
CA GLY A 144 -17.34 -10.88 -6.24
C GLY A 144 -16.49 -11.01 -7.51
N LYS A 145 -16.01 -9.90 -8.07
CA LYS A 145 -15.17 -9.87 -9.27
C LYS A 145 -13.76 -9.39 -8.96
N THR A 146 -12.81 -9.90 -9.73
CA THR A 146 -11.44 -9.41 -9.77
C THR A 146 -11.33 -8.46 -10.95
N LEU A 147 -10.90 -7.22 -10.67
CA LEU A 147 -10.66 -6.20 -11.68
C LEU A 147 -9.16 -6.14 -12.00
N LYS A 148 -8.83 -6.18 -13.28
CA LYS A 148 -7.47 -6.02 -13.81
C LYS A 148 -7.39 -4.77 -14.68
N ILE A 149 -6.57 -3.82 -14.24
CA ILE A 149 -6.38 -2.49 -14.86
C ILE A 149 -4.97 -2.43 -15.43
N ARG A 150 -4.80 -1.88 -16.63
CA ARG A 150 -3.51 -1.85 -17.32
C ARG A 150 -3.32 -0.57 -18.11
N TYR A 151 -2.07 -0.15 -18.21
CA TYR A 151 -1.66 0.86 -19.19
C TYR A 151 -0.31 0.48 -19.81
N ASN A 152 -0.11 0.92 -21.05
CA ASN A 152 1.19 0.89 -21.71
C ASN A 152 1.88 2.23 -21.51
N TYR A 153 3.21 2.23 -21.48
CA TYR A 153 4.02 3.45 -21.38
C TYR A 153 5.41 3.22 -21.98
N ARG A 154 6.18 4.30 -22.15
CA ARG A 154 7.53 4.28 -22.68
C ARG A 154 8.38 5.31 -21.93
N HIS A 155 9.60 4.94 -21.55
CA HIS A 155 10.58 5.91 -21.08
C HIS A 155 11.05 6.81 -22.21
N SER A 156 11.38 8.07 -21.92
CA SER A 156 11.76 9.04 -22.96
C SER A 156 12.95 8.61 -23.82
N HIS A 157 13.83 7.74 -23.30
CA HIS A 157 15.01 7.23 -24.02
C HIS A 157 14.86 5.81 -24.58
N TYR A 158 13.71 5.15 -24.39
CA TYR A 158 13.47 3.81 -24.91
C TYR A 158 12.54 3.83 -26.12
N THR A 159 12.71 2.87 -27.02
CA THR A 159 11.89 2.71 -28.23
C THR A 159 10.72 1.75 -28.05
N TYR A 160 10.80 0.85 -27.07
CA TYR A 160 9.79 -0.19 -26.82
C TYR A 160 8.79 0.21 -25.73
N TYR A 161 7.56 -0.28 -25.85
CA TYR A 161 6.54 -0.10 -24.83
C TYR A 161 6.72 -1.08 -23.68
N GLN A 162 6.53 -0.58 -22.48
CA GLN A 162 6.40 -1.34 -21.24
C GLN A 162 4.93 -1.36 -20.80
N LYS A 163 4.62 -2.26 -19.89
CA LYS A 163 3.25 -2.50 -19.41
C LYS A 163 3.20 -2.43 -17.90
N ALA A 164 2.29 -1.62 -17.37
CA ALA A 164 1.91 -1.64 -15.97
C ALA A 164 0.58 -2.38 -15.82
N GLU A 165 0.45 -3.17 -14.75
CA GLU A 165 -0.74 -3.95 -14.46
C GLU A 165 -1.07 -3.84 -12.97
N TYR A 166 -2.36 -3.70 -12.67
CA TYR A 166 -2.92 -3.66 -11.33
C TYR A 166 -4.03 -4.69 -11.24
N LYS A 167 -4.19 -5.29 -10.07
CA LYS A 167 -5.30 -6.20 -9.78
C LYS A 167 -5.85 -5.92 -8.40
N LEU A 168 -7.17 -5.99 -8.26
CA LEU A 168 -7.86 -5.94 -6.98
C LEU A 168 -9.05 -6.90 -6.99
N ASP A 169 -9.37 -7.42 -5.81
CA ASP A 169 -10.57 -8.24 -5.59
C ASP A 169 -11.65 -7.37 -4.96
N CYS A 170 -12.83 -7.34 -5.60
CA CYS A 170 -13.95 -6.55 -5.14
C CYS A 170 -14.88 -7.44 -4.33
N GLN A 171 -15.09 -7.12 -3.05
CA GLN A 171 -15.98 -7.86 -2.15
C GLN A 171 -17.05 -6.92 -1.58
N GLY A 172 -18.24 -7.47 -1.30
CA GLY A 172 -19.32 -6.75 -0.65
C GLY A 172 -18.96 -6.29 0.76
N ASN A 173 -19.95 -5.70 1.46
CA ASN A 173 -19.81 -5.06 2.78
C ASN A 173 -19.48 -6.00 3.97
N ASN A 174 -18.84 -7.13 3.72
CA ASN A 174 -18.40 -8.04 4.78
C ASN A 174 -17.11 -7.51 5.45
N LYS A 175 -16.85 -8.03 6.65
CA LYS A 175 -15.63 -7.76 7.41
C LYS A 175 -14.40 -7.99 6.53
N ARG A 176 -13.55 -6.97 6.42
CA ARG A 176 -12.33 -7.05 5.63
C ARG A 176 -11.22 -7.66 6.47
N ILE A 177 -10.46 -8.55 5.83
CA ILE A 177 -9.22 -9.09 6.38
C ILE A 177 -8.09 -8.47 5.57
N ILE A 178 -7.19 -7.76 6.26
CA ILE A 178 -5.94 -7.29 5.68
C ILE A 178 -4.81 -8.03 6.39
N TRP A 179 -3.82 -8.47 5.61
CA TRP A 179 -2.59 -8.97 6.20
C TRP A 179 -1.37 -8.14 5.85
N ALA A 180 -0.41 -8.15 6.76
CA ALA A 180 0.93 -7.64 6.56
C ALA A 180 1.95 -8.69 7.01
N HIS A 181 3.07 -8.79 6.30
CA HIS A 181 4.20 -9.63 6.68
C HIS A 181 5.44 -8.76 6.87
N ARG A 182 6.08 -8.93 8.03
CA ARG A 182 7.39 -8.37 8.35
C ARG A 182 8.40 -9.52 8.43
N ASP A 183 9.45 -9.43 7.63
CA ASP A 183 10.59 -10.34 7.76
C ASP A 183 11.66 -9.71 8.68
N GLU A 184 12.01 -10.40 9.76
CA GLU A 184 13.09 -10.03 10.69
C GLU A 184 14.29 -11.00 10.59
N CYS A 185 14.28 -11.91 9.61
CA CYS A 185 15.39 -12.84 9.38
C CYS A 185 16.62 -12.10 8.83
N LYS A 186 17.78 -12.29 9.45
CA LYS A 186 19.04 -11.65 9.02
C LYS A 186 19.63 -12.27 7.75
N PHE A 187 19.16 -13.45 7.34
CA PHE A 187 19.71 -14.19 6.21
C PHE A 187 19.20 -13.73 4.83
N HIS A 188 18.09 -12.99 4.77
CA HIS A 188 17.43 -12.63 3.50
C HIS A 188 17.77 -11.23 2.97
N GLY A 189 18.75 -10.55 3.54
CA GLY A 189 19.26 -9.25 3.07
C GLY A 189 19.14 -8.14 4.11
N GLU A 190 19.24 -6.89 3.67
CA GLU A 190 19.14 -5.72 4.55
C GLU A 190 17.81 -5.73 5.32
N ASP A 191 17.90 -5.64 6.65
CA ASP A 191 16.78 -5.47 7.59
C ASP A 191 16.12 -4.12 7.33
N GLY A 192 15.34 -4.05 6.26
CA GLY A 192 14.63 -2.85 5.83
C GLY A 192 13.57 -2.41 6.84
N LYS A 193 13.30 -3.21 7.89
CA LYS A 193 12.26 -3.01 8.91
C LYS A 193 10.91 -2.61 8.33
N LYS A 194 10.62 -3.03 7.09
CA LYS A 194 9.39 -2.71 6.37
C LYS A 194 8.55 -3.97 6.28
N ALA A 195 7.27 -3.85 6.63
CA ALA A 195 6.29 -4.86 6.27
C ALA A 195 5.76 -4.60 4.87
N PHE A 196 5.38 -5.66 4.17
CA PHE A 196 4.55 -5.56 2.98
C PHE A 196 3.16 -6.12 3.25
N THR A 197 2.22 -5.75 2.39
CA THR A 197 0.82 -6.17 2.46
C THR A 197 0.43 -6.89 1.18
N GLN A 198 -0.73 -7.54 1.20
CA GLN A 198 -1.34 -8.20 0.04
C GLN A 198 -1.17 -7.41 -1.27
N GLN A 199 -0.72 -8.08 -2.33
CA GLN A 199 -0.47 -7.46 -3.62
C GLN A 199 -1.76 -7.20 -4.39
N ILE A 200 -2.71 -8.15 -4.33
CA ILE A 200 -4.08 -7.99 -4.82
C ILE A 200 -4.94 -7.64 -3.60
N PRO A 201 -5.23 -6.36 -3.36
CA PRO A 201 -6.01 -5.98 -2.21
C PRO A 201 -7.49 -6.35 -2.38
N LEU A 202 -8.09 -6.65 -1.24
CA LEU A 202 -9.53 -6.78 -1.08
C LEU A 202 -10.16 -5.40 -0.86
N VAL A 203 -11.06 -5.00 -1.76
CA VAL A 203 -11.66 -3.68 -1.83
C VAL A 203 -13.18 -3.82 -1.78
N ASN A 204 -13.85 -2.99 -0.98
CA ASN A 204 -15.30 -2.90 -0.98
C ASN A 204 -15.79 -1.61 -1.63
N THR A 205 -17.09 -1.46 -1.81
CA THR A 205 -17.68 -0.28 -2.48
C THR A 205 -17.48 1.03 -1.72
N LYS A 206 -17.14 0.98 -0.43
CA LYS A 206 -16.81 2.17 0.38
C LYS A 206 -15.31 2.50 0.38
N THR A 207 -14.48 1.68 -0.27
CA THR A 207 -13.03 1.84 -0.31
C THR A 207 -12.64 2.51 -1.62
N ASN A 208 -12.00 3.67 -1.50
CA ASN A 208 -11.32 4.29 -2.62
C ASN A 208 -10.02 3.52 -2.90
N ILE A 209 -9.75 3.23 -4.16
CA ILE A 209 -8.47 2.67 -4.61
C ILE A 209 -7.52 3.77 -5.03
N GLU A 210 -6.23 3.51 -4.87
CA GLU A 210 -5.17 4.36 -5.41
C GLU A 210 -4.28 3.61 -6.39
N LEU A 211 -4.12 4.19 -7.58
CA LEU A 211 -3.32 3.66 -8.68
C LEU A 211 -2.23 4.68 -9.03
N ALA A 212 -0.97 4.25 -8.97
CA ALA A 212 0.18 5.14 -9.16
C ALA A 212 0.72 5.08 -10.59
N ILE A 213 0.48 6.09 -11.41
CA ILE A 213 1.13 6.23 -12.71
C ILE A 213 2.52 6.82 -12.48
N ASN A 214 3.58 6.10 -12.87
CA ASN A 214 4.91 6.65 -12.74
C ASN A 214 5.16 7.77 -13.76
N TRP A 215 5.72 8.89 -13.30
CA TRP A 215 6.29 9.92 -14.16
C TRP A 215 7.81 9.82 -14.24
N TYR A 216 8.44 9.62 -13.08
CA TYR A 216 9.89 9.57 -12.94
C TYR A 216 10.30 8.54 -11.89
N ASN A 217 11.41 7.86 -12.16
CA ASN A 217 12.08 6.96 -11.24
C ASN A 217 13.58 6.89 -11.59
N LEU A 218 14.33 5.98 -10.94
CA LEU A 218 15.76 5.80 -11.21
C LEU A 218 16.11 5.36 -12.65
N SER A 219 15.13 4.91 -13.45
CA SER A 219 15.28 4.64 -14.88
C SER A 219 15.00 5.85 -15.77
N GLY A 220 14.65 7.01 -15.20
CA GLY A 220 14.43 8.27 -15.89
C GLY A 220 12.96 8.64 -16.09
N ASN A 221 12.72 9.67 -16.91
CA ASN A 221 11.38 10.17 -17.22
C ASN A 221 10.59 9.19 -18.10
N ILE A 222 9.28 9.14 -17.87
CA ILE A 222 8.31 8.50 -18.73
C ILE A 222 7.72 9.54 -19.67
N ASN A 223 7.65 9.20 -20.95
CA ASN A 223 6.98 10.01 -21.95
C ASN A 223 5.47 9.94 -21.69
N LEU A 224 4.88 11.05 -21.26
CA LEU A 224 3.46 11.09 -20.87
C LEU A 224 2.53 10.80 -22.06
N ASP A 225 2.86 11.23 -23.27
CA ASP A 225 2.07 10.98 -24.48
C ASP A 225 2.02 9.50 -24.87
N SER A 226 2.97 8.70 -24.36
CA SER A 226 3.00 7.25 -24.59
C SER A 226 2.06 6.47 -23.66
N ILE A 227 1.51 7.12 -22.63
CA ILE A 227 0.67 6.46 -21.64
C ILE A 227 -0.71 6.20 -22.24
N GLN A 228 -1.09 4.94 -22.32
CA GLN A 228 -2.36 4.52 -22.89
C GLN A 228 -3.03 3.45 -22.02
N TRP A 229 -4.18 3.80 -21.44
CA TRP A 229 -5.03 2.85 -20.72
C TRP A 229 -5.58 1.77 -21.64
N GLN A 230 -5.57 0.53 -21.17
CA GLN A 230 -6.18 -0.61 -21.85
C GLN A 230 -7.56 -0.89 -21.27
N THR A 231 -8.43 -1.51 -22.07
CA THR A 231 -9.71 -1.99 -21.57
C THR A 231 -9.51 -2.92 -20.36
N PRO A 232 -10.22 -2.64 -19.24
CA PRO A 232 -10.13 -3.45 -18.04
C PRO A 232 -10.64 -4.87 -18.29
N ILE A 233 -10.03 -5.84 -17.61
CA ILE A 233 -10.50 -7.23 -17.62
C ILE A 233 -11.20 -7.50 -16.29
N ILE A 234 -12.39 -8.08 -16.37
CA ILE A 234 -13.21 -8.48 -15.22
C ILE A 234 -13.30 -10.00 -15.24
N GLN A 235 -13.04 -10.62 -14.10
CA GLN A 235 -13.12 -12.08 -13.94
C GLN A 235 -13.88 -12.39 -12.65
N ASP A 236 -14.55 -13.53 -12.58
CA ASP A 236 -15.18 -13.97 -11.33
C ASP A 236 -14.09 -14.37 -10.32
N THR A 237 -14.11 -13.78 -9.12
CA THR A 237 -13.09 -14.05 -8.11
C THR A 237 -13.17 -15.49 -7.62
N LYS A 238 -14.38 -16.05 -7.49
CA LYS A 238 -14.55 -17.45 -7.05
C LYS A 238 -14.03 -18.39 -8.11
N GLU A 239 -14.28 -18.10 -9.39
CA GLU A 239 -13.75 -18.90 -10.49
C GLU A 239 -12.22 -18.87 -10.52
N ILE A 240 -11.60 -17.70 -10.32
CA ILE A 240 -10.13 -17.59 -10.22
C ILE A 240 -9.62 -18.44 -9.07
N ILE A 241 -10.19 -18.29 -7.86
CA ILE A 241 -9.75 -19.03 -6.68
C ILE A 241 -9.95 -20.54 -6.87
N ASN A 242 -11.11 -20.96 -7.40
CA ASN A 242 -11.40 -22.36 -7.65
C ASN A 242 -10.46 -22.95 -8.71
N ASN A 243 -10.21 -22.24 -9.81
CA ASN A 243 -9.30 -22.70 -10.86
C ASN A 243 -7.84 -22.75 -10.40
N LEU A 244 -7.45 -21.92 -9.43
CA LEU A 244 -6.15 -22.02 -8.76
C LEU A 244 -6.12 -23.18 -7.76
N GLN A 245 -7.24 -23.46 -7.08
CA GLN A 245 -7.41 -24.58 -6.16
C GLN A 245 -7.70 -25.93 -6.86
N LEU A 246 -7.75 -25.98 -8.20
CA LEU A 246 -7.81 -27.23 -8.95
C LEU A 246 -6.46 -27.96 -8.87
N SER A 247 -6.27 -28.63 -7.75
CA SER A 247 -5.50 -29.85 -7.61
C SER A 247 -5.71 -30.74 -8.84
N PRO A 248 -4.67 -31.36 -9.43
CA PRO A 248 -4.90 -32.65 -10.08
C PRO A 248 -5.57 -33.54 -9.03
N LYS A 249 -6.64 -34.26 -9.39
CA LYS A 249 -7.15 -35.36 -8.56
C LYS A 249 -5.95 -36.26 -8.28
N PHE A 250 -5.37 -36.19 -7.07
CA PHE A 250 -4.19 -36.99 -6.73
C PHE A 250 -4.54 -38.47 -6.94
N PRO A 251 -3.92 -39.18 -7.90
CA PRO A 251 -3.91 -40.63 -7.86
C PRO A 251 -3.09 -40.99 -6.61
N ARG A 252 -3.63 -41.88 -5.79
CA ARG A 252 -2.95 -42.43 -4.62
C ARG A 252 -1.52 -42.87 -4.95
N GLY A 253 -0.58 -42.54 -4.08
CA GLY A 253 0.73 -43.18 -3.99
C GLY A 253 1.80 -42.26 -3.39
N PRO A 254 2.58 -42.72 -2.40
CA PRO A 254 3.74 -41.98 -1.92
C PRO A 254 4.83 -42.05 -3.00
N GLN A 255 5.10 -40.93 -3.65
CA GLN A 255 6.30 -40.74 -4.47
C GLN A 255 7.04 -39.54 -3.91
N ASP A 256 8.26 -39.81 -3.44
CA ASP A 256 9.31 -38.92 -2.95
C ASP A 256 8.87 -37.64 -2.22
N ASP A 257 9.26 -37.55 -0.93
CA ASP A 257 8.98 -36.43 -0.03
C ASP A 257 9.44 -35.05 -0.56
N SER A 258 10.34 -35.02 -1.55
CA SER A 258 10.81 -33.81 -2.22
C SER A 258 9.83 -33.24 -3.26
N ASP A 259 8.89 -34.04 -3.77
CA ASP A 259 7.99 -33.65 -4.86
C ASP A 259 6.70 -32.97 -4.34
N GLY A 260 6.38 -33.18 -3.06
CA GLY A 260 5.21 -32.60 -2.38
C GLY A 260 5.30 -31.10 -2.13
N ILE A 261 6.50 -30.55 -1.90
CA ILE A 261 6.71 -29.11 -1.64
C ILE A 261 6.63 -28.33 -2.96
N THR A 262 7.29 -28.83 -4.01
CA THR A 262 7.32 -28.22 -5.33
C THR A 262 5.92 -28.14 -5.95
N LYS A 263 5.05 -29.14 -5.71
CA LYS A 263 3.66 -29.18 -6.20
C LYS A 263 2.67 -28.31 -5.40
N LYS A 264 2.90 -28.06 -4.10
CA LYS A 264 2.04 -27.19 -3.26
C LYS A 264 2.12 -25.70 -3.66
N LEU A 265 3.27 -25.24 -4.14
CA LEU A 265 3.52 -23.83 -4.49
C LEU A 265 2.77 -23.35 -5.75
N TYR A 266 2.51 -24.24 -6.72
CA TYR A 266 1.84 -23.86 -7.98
C TYR A 266 0.33 -23.64 -7.85
N LEU A 267 -0.30 -24.13 -6.78
CA LEU A 267 -1.75 -24.08 -6.58
C LEU A 267 -2.21 -22.88 -5.76
N TYR A 268 -1.30 -22.03 -5.32
CA TYR A 268 -1.62 -20.97 -4.36
C TYR A 268 -1.18 -19.60 -4.85
N ASN A 269 -2.10 -18.65 -4.73
CA ASN A 269 -1.88 -17.30 -5.21
C ASN A 269 -1.23 -16.45 -4.13
N VAL A 270 0.10 -16.42 -4.13
CA VAL A 270 0.92 -15.58 -3.23
C VAL A 270 0.64 -14.08 -3.38
N SER A 271 -0.03 -13.65 -4.46
CA SER A 271 -0.49 -12.26 -4.57
C SER A 271 -1.73 -11.96 -3.72
N ARG A 272 -2.48 -12.99 -3.27
CA ARG A 272 -3.69 -12.87 -2.43
C ARG A 272 -3.46 -13.32 -1.00
N HIS A 273 -2.74 -14.40 -0.82
CA HIS A 273 -2.46 -14.99 0.49
C HIS A 273 -1.00 -14.79 0.86
N CYS A 274 -0.73 -14.66 2.16
CA CYS A 274 0.64 -14.65 2.65
C CYS A 274 1.29 -16.01 2.35
N GLU A 275 2.50 -15.97 1.80
CA GLU A 275 3.31 -17.15 1.48
C GLU A 275 3.68 -17.97 2.72
N LEU A 276 3.65 -17.37 3.91
CA LEU A 276 3.89 -18.10 5.16
C LEU A 276 2.77 -19.07 5.50
N GLU A 277 1.52 -18.77 5.12
CA GLU A 277 0.41 -19.73 5.24
C GLU A 277 0.58 -20.96 4.34
N LEU A 278 1.52 -20.90 3.38
CA LEU A 278 1.85 -22.04 2.51
C LEU A 278 3.02 -22.86 3.00
N SER A 279 4.03 -22.18 3.55
CA SER A 279 5.24 -22.85 4.02
C SER A 279 5.00 -23.61 5.33
N GLN A 280 4.03 -23.16 6.13
CA GLN A 280 3.72 -23.76 7.43
C GLN A 280 2.54 -24.73 7.31
N THR A 281 2.74 -25.97 7.77
CA THR A 281 1.69 -27.01 7.74
C THR A 281 0.75 -26.93 8.93
N GLU A 282 1.26 -26.48 10.08
CA GLU A 282 0.52 -26.42 11.34
C GLU A 282 0.86 -25.14 12.10
N TRP A 283 -0.16 -24.54 12.70
CA TRP A 283 -0.05 -23.38 13.57
C TRP A 283 -0.40 -23.82 14.99
N TYR A 284 0.44 -23.43 15.95
CA TYR A 284 0.24 -23.71 17.36
C TYR A 284 -0.02 -22.41 18.11
N ASP A 285 -0.83 -22.46 19.16
CA ASP A 285 -1.09 -21.31 20.03
C ASP A 285 0.22 -20.85 20.71
N ALA A 286 0.51 -19.55 20.65
CA ALA A 286 1.70 -18.89 21.20
C ALA A 286 2.05 -19.32 22.62
N LYS A 287 1.03 -19.61 23.45
CA LYS A 287 1.22 -20.05 24.84
C LYS A 287 1.98 -21.37 25.00
N TYR A 288 2.05 -22.18 23.94
CA TYR A 288 2.78 -23.44 23.93
C TYR A 288 4.23 -23.30 23.48
N TYR A 289 4.66 -22.10 23.08
CA TYR A 289 6.01 -21.90 22.59
C TYR A 289 7.04 -21.87 23.74
N LEU A 290 8.12 -22.64 23.59
CA LEU A 290 9.13 -22.84 24.64
C LEU A 290 9.95 -21.57 24.95
N LYS A 291 10.03 -20.62 24.01
CA LYS A 291 10.81 -19.37 24.15
C LYS A 291 9.90 -18.14 23.97
N PRO A 292 9.11 -17.73 24.99
CA PRO A 292 8.13 -16.65 24.88
C PRO A 292 8.68 -15.33 24.34
N SER A 293 9.97 -15.04 24.53
CA SER A 293 10.62 -13.83 24.00
C SER A 293 10.66 -13.74 22.46
N GLN A 294 10.52 -14.87 21.76
CA GLN A 294 10.57 -14.92 20.30
C GLN A 294 9.19 -14.82 19.66
N VAL A 295 8.10 -15.00 20.42
CA VAL A 295 6.72 -14.85 19.95
C VAL A 295 6.15 -13.53 20.47
N TYR A 296 5.50 -12.77 19.60
CA TYR A 296 4.87 -11.50 19.97
C TYR A 296 3.55 -11.75 20.71
N ASP A 297 3.63 -12.13 21.98
CA ASP A 297 2.45 -12.42 22.80
C ASP A 297 1.91 -11.17 23.54
N TYR A 298 1.90 -10.01 22.89
CA TYR A 298 1.41 -8.80 23.55
C TYR A 298 0.50 -7.96 22.67
N ASP A 299 -0.51 -7.40 23.31
CA ASP A 299 -1.43 -6.43 22.72
C ASP A 299 -0.77 -5.03 22.64
N PHE A 300 0.32 -4.94 21.87
CA PHE A 300 1.14 -3.74 21.71
C PHE A 300 0.38 -2.57 21.09
N PHE A 301 -0.72 -2.85 20.40
CA PHE A 301 -1.50 -1.88 19.65
C PHE A 301 -2.81 -1.50 20.33
N TYR A 302 -3.15 -2.11 21.46
CA TYR A 302 -4.26 -1.68 22.30
C TYR A 302 -4.08 -0.21 22.73
N PRO A 303 -5.11 0.65 22.69
CA PRO A 303 -6.53 0.33 22.50
C PRO A 303 -7.03 0.30 21.04
N PHE A 304 -6.18 0.59 20.06
CA PHE A 304 -6.61 0.77 18.66
C PHE A 304 -6.84 -0.57 17.94
N LEU A 305 -5.89 -1.49 18.10
CA LEU A 305 -6.01 -2.87 17.63
C LEU A 305 -5.94 -3.79 18.84
N LYS A 306 -6.93 -4.65 18.99
CA LYS A 306 -6.96 -5.67 20.05
C LYS A 306 -6.51 -7.00 19.51
N LEU A 307 -5.54 -7.62 20.18
CA LEU A 307 -5.11 -8.98 19.89
C LEU A 307 -6.25 -9.99 20.16
N VAL A 308 -6.57 -10.79 19.15
CA VAL A 308 -7.59 -11.85 19.17
C VAL A 308 -6.95 -13.22 19.35
N SER A 309 -5.90 -13.50 18.58
CA SER A 309 -5.12 -14.73 18.67
C SER A 309 -3.65 -14.45 18.34
N SER A 310 -2.76 -15.21 18.98
CA SER A 310 -1.34 -15.28 18.64
C SER A 310 -0.98 -16.73 18.44
N GLU A 311 -0.45 -17.05 17.28
CA GLU A 311 -0.07 -18.39 16.88
C GLU A 311 1.36 -18.37 16.34
N PHE A 312 2.03 -19.51 16.37
CA PHE A 312 3.37 -19.67 15.83
C PHE A 312 3.51 -20.96 15.02
N ALA A 313 4.51 -21.00 14.16
CA ALA A 313 4.92 -22.16 13.39
C ALA A 313 6.44 -22.13 13.14
N GLY A 314 6.99 -23.27 12.74
CA GLY A 314 8.41 -23.44 12.38
C GLY A 314 9.34 -23.69 13.57
N VAL A 315 10.41 -24.48 13.31
CA VAL A 315 11.42 -24.88 14.31
C VAL A 315 12.68 -24.02 14.20
N ASP A 316 13.27 -23.92 13.00
CA ASP A 316 14.50 -23.15 12.76
C ASP A 316 14.21 -21.67 12.49
N VAL A 317 13.19 -21.40 11.66
CA VAL A 317 12.61 -20.08 11.45
C VAL A 317 11.27 -20.07 12.14
N THR A 318 11.16 -19.32 13.23
CA THR A 318 9.91 -19.11 13.95
C THR A 318 9.09 -18.05 13.23
N VAL A 319 7.89 -18.43 12.79
CA VAL A 319 6.91 -17.54 12.21
C VAL A 319 5.82 -17.32 13.24
N SER A 320 5.47 -16.07 13.51
CA SER A 320 4.32 -15.71 14.34
C SER A 320 3.20 -15.13 13.50
N ARG A 321 1.96 -15.53 13.81
CA ARG A 321 0.72 -15.02 13.23
C ARG A 321 -0.11 -14.38 14.35
N ASN A 322 -0.24 -13.07 14.31
CA ASN A 322 -1.01 -12.31 15.27
C ASN A 322 -2.26 -11.75 14.60
N THR A 323 -3.43 -12.18 15.03
CA THR A 323 -4.71 -11.68 14.53
C THR A 323 -5.22 -10.60 15.44
N TYR A 324 -5.41 -9.39 14.90
CA TYR A 324 -5.95 -8.25 15.59
C TYR A 324 -7.33 -7.88 15.07
N LYS A 325 -8.13 -7.25 15.94
CA LYS A 325 -9.38 -6.60 15.57
C LYS A 325 -9.26 -5.11 15.82
N ALA A 326 -9.61 -4.30 14.82
CA ALA A 326 -9.68 -2.85 14.99
C ALA A 326 -10.82 -2.49 15.94
N GLU A 327 -10.52 -1.82 17.06
CA GLU A 327 -11.50 -1.48 18.10
C GLU A 327 -11.71 0.02 18.26
N ARG A 328 -10.65 0.82 18.22
CA ARG A 328 -10.73 2.27 18.45
C ARG A 328 -10.13 3.06 17.29
N VAL A 329 -10.80 4.15 16.94
CA VAL A 329 -10.37 5.11 15.91
C VAL A 329 -9.08 5.82 16.35
N GLY A 330 -8.14 5.99 15.42
CA GLY A 330 -6.88 6.68 15.67
C GLY A 330 -5.72 6.13 14.85
N ILE A 331 -4.62 6.88 14.84
CA ILE A 331 -3.35 6.38 14.31
C ILE A 331 -2.75 5.42 15.34
N VAL A 332 -2.44 4.18 14.94
CA VAL A 332 -1.87 3.17 15.82
C VAL A 332 -0.43 3.55 16.17
N PRO A 333 -0.13 3.92 17.42
CA PRO A 333 1.21 4.34 17.82
C PRO A 333 2.22 3.20 17.62
N ASP A 334 3.45 3.55 17.26
CA ASP A 334 4.57 2.61 17.05
C ASP A 334 4.36 1.53 15.98
N SER A 335 3.26 1.57 15.21
CA SER A 335 3.01 0.64 14.10
C SER A 335 4.18 0.63 13.10
N VAL A 336 4.71 1.81 12.76
CA VAL A 336 5.91 1.92 11.89
C VAL A 336 7.15 1.26 12.51
N ASN A 337 7.40 1.44 13.80
CA ASN A 337 8.60 0.89 14.46
C ASN A 337 8.48 -0.63 14.68
N ARG A 338 7.28 -1.11 15.01
CA ARG A 338 7.01 -2.51 15.39
C ARG A 338 6.62 -3.41 14.24
N ILE A 339 6.00 -2.87 13.19
CA ILE A 339 5.55 -3.63 12.02
C ILE A 339 6.32 -3.18 10.78
N GLY A 340 6.71 -1.91 10.70
CA GLY A 340 7.29 -1.34 9.49
C GLY A 340 6.28 -0.68 8.58
N ILE A 341 5.01 -0.56 8.99
CA ILE A 341 3.96 0.13 8.25
C ILE A 341 3.08 0.93 9.20
N MET A 342 2.64 2.12 8.78
CA MET A 342 1.70 2.92 9.57
C MET A 342 0.31 2.32 9.45
N ILE A 343 -0.40 2.21 10.58
CA ILE A 343 -1.80 1.77 10.61
C ILE A 343 -2.66 2.90 11.18
N GLU A 344 -3.79 3.13 10.54
CA GLU A 344 -4.82 4.08 10.99
C GLU A 344 -6.17 3.38 11.02
N VAL A 345 -6.87 3.51 12.14
CA VAL A 345 -8.23 3.00 12.31
C VAL A 345 -9.20 4.16 12.16
N LEU A 346 -10.19 3.98 11.29
CA LEU A 346 -11.19 4.97 10.91
C LEU A 346 -12.60 4.48 11.24
N GLU A 347 -13.54 5.42 11.34
CA GLU A 347 -14.95 5.12 11.55
C GLU A 347 -15.56 4.41 10.33
N LYS A 348 -16.60 3.59 10.54
CA LYS A 348 -17.23 2.77 9.48
C LYS A 348 -17.86 3.58 8.34
N ASP A 349 -18.15 4.85 8.59
CA ASP A 349 -18.80 5.75 7.63
C ASP A 349 -17.82 6.69 6.93
N MET A 350 -16.54 6.64 7.31
CA MET A 350 -15.50 7.37 6.61
C MET A 350 -15.10 6.68 5.31
N GLU A 351 -14.64 7.45 4.34
CA GLU A 351 -13.98 6.88 3.17
C GLU A 351 -12.56 6.47 3.56
N ILE A 352 -12.18 5.24 3.21
CA ILE A 352 -10.80 4.77 3.32
C ILE A 352 -10.18 4.60 1.95
N THR A 353 -8.87 4.57 1.92
CA THR A 353 -8.07 4.54 0.72
C THR A 353 -7.11 3.36 0.76
N GLN A 354 -7.16 2.51 -0.26
CA GLN A 354 -6.35 1.31 -0.38
C GLN A 354 -5.41 1.43 -1.57
N GLU A 355 -4.11 1.28 -1.33
CA GLU A 355 -3.13 1.17 -2.41
C GLU A 355 -3.35 -0.14 -3.18
N VAL A 356 -3.48 -0.04 -4.49
CA VAL A 356 -3.43 -1.17 -5.41
C VAL A 356 -2.05 -1.18 -6.05
N LYS A 357 -1.24 -2.18 -5.69
CA LYS A 357 0.16 -2.25 -6.12
C LYS A 357 0.27 -2.63 -7.59
N ARG A 358 1.32 -2.17 -8.26
CA ARG A 358 1.74 -2.73 -9.55
C ARG A 358 2.07 -4.22 -9.37
N MET A 359 1.52 -5.05 -10.25
CA MET A 359 1.81 -6.47 -10.28
C MET A 359 3.31 -6.71 -10.51
N GLY A 360 3.89 -7.62 -9.74
CA GLY A 360 5.32 -7.89 -9.70
C GLY A 360 6.06 -7.15 -8.57
N LEU A 361 5.45 -6.12 -7.96
CA LEU A 361 6.01 -5.42 -6.81
C LEU A 361 5.43 -5.95 -5.50
N VAL A 362 6.30 -6.25 -4.54
CA VAL A 362 5.95 -6.54 -3.14
C VAL A 362 5.77 -5.21 -2.38
N TYR A 363 6.66 -4.26 -2.64
CA TYR A 363 6.63 -2.89 -2.13
C TYR A 363 6.39 -1.92 -3.29
N ASP A 364 5.41 -1.03 -3.15
CA ASP A 364 5.12 -0.01 -4.16
C ASP A 364 5.36 1.41 -3.61
N ARG A 365 4.36 2.10 -3.05
CA ARG A 365 4.53 3.41 -2.40
C ARG A 365 4.54 3.36 -0.87
N HIS A 366 4.45 2.16 -0.30
CA HIS A 366 4.50 1.94 1.15
C HIS A 366 3.41 2.72 1.90
N LYS A 367 2.20 2.74 1.32
CA LYS A 367 1.08 3.50 1.86
C LYS A 367 0.66 2.98 3.25
N PRO A 368 0.26 3.86 4.18
CA PRO A 368 -0.40 3.44 5.42
C PRO A 368 -1.59 2.50 5.18
N VAL A 369 -1.78 1.56 6.10
CA VAL A 369 -2.95 0.68 6.11
C VAL A 369 -4.08 1.38 6.85
N GLU A 370 -5.17 1.65 6.15
CA GLU A 370 -6.38 2.21 6.73
C GLU A 370 -7.39 1.08 7.01
N LEU A 371 -7.83 0.96 8.26
CA LEU A 371 -8.75 -0.06 8.75
C LEU A 371 -10.05 0.58 9.22
N PHE A 372 -11.19 -0.09 9.04
CA PHE A 372 -12.41 0.29 9.73
C PHE A 372 -12.47 -0.31 11.13
N VAL A 373 -13.17 0.35 12.05
CA VAL A 373 -13.55 -0.28 13.32
C VAL A 373 -14.32 -1.58 13.06
N GLY A 374 -13.78 -2.69 13.55
CA GLY A 374 -14.30 -4.04 13.37
C GLY A 374 -13.60 -4.86 12.29
N ASP A 375 -12.73 -4.27 11.47
CA ASP A 375 -11.88 -4.99 10.52
C ASP A 375 -10.90 -5.93 11.25
N THR A 376 -10.44 -6.96 10.54
CA THR A 376 -9.42 -7.89 11.02
C THR A 376 -8.09 -7.58 10.34
N PHE A 377 -7.05 -7.44 11.15
CA PHE A 377 -5.69 -7.24 10.69
C PHE A 377 -4.82 -8.42 11.13
N VAL A 378 -4.22 -9.14 10.18
CA VAL A 378 -3.35 -10.29 10.45
C VAL A 378 -1.90 -9.89 10.21
N LEU A 379 -1.09 -9.99 11.24
CA LEU A 379 0.33 -9.68 11.20
C LEU A 379 1.15 -10.96 11.23
N TYR A 380 1.90 -11.20 10.17
CA TYR A 380 2.91 -12.25 10.11
C TYR A 380 4.28 -11.66 10.41
N ILE A 381 5.06 -12.33 11.26
CA ILE A 381 6.45 -11.98 11.54
C ILE A 381 7.30 -13.24 11.45
N SER A 382 8.24 -13.27 10.52
CA SER A 382 9.25 -14.34 10.42
C SER A 382 10.53 -13.95 11.14
N ARG A 383 11.07 -14.88 11.92
CA ARG A 383 12.30 -14.73 12.70
C ARG A 383 13.13 -16.00 12.60
N GLY A 384 14.37 -15.89 12.18
CA GLY A 384 15.27 -17.02 12.02
C GLY A 384 16.64 -16.50 11.59
N GLY A 385 17.68 -16.96 12.28
CA GLY A 385 18.91 -16.19 12.45
C GLY A 385 19.85 -16.82 13.45
#